data_AF-A0A966JGG7-F1
#
_entry.id   AF-A0A966JGG7-F1
#
_cell.length_a   1.000
_cell.length_b   1.000
_cell.length_c   1.000
_cell.angle_alpha   90.00
_cell.angle_beta   90.00
_cell.angle_gamma   90.00
#
_symmetry.space_group_name_H-M   'P 1'
#
loop_
_entity.id
_entity.type
_entity.pdbx_description
1 polymer ?
#
loop_
_entity_poly.entity_id
_entity_poly.type
_entity_poly.pdbx_seq_one_letter_code
_entity_poly.pdbx_strand_id
1 'polypeptide(L)'
;MEVGVYTLPVIHTLAAGSDELAELLGGPIDGDRSARALEIVRNGPGISSSVERAETFVAAAVTACSRLAPGPARTALEAAPAALLATVLSPTG
;
A
#
# COMPACT_ATOMS: atom_id res chain seq x y z
N MET A 1 19.51 -2.19 -14.93
CA MET A 1 19.15 -0.88 -14.35
C MET A 1 17.78 -1.06 -13.73
N GLU A 2 17.69 -1.22 -12.41
CA GLU A 2 16.40 -1.26 -11.72
C GLU A 2 15.91 0.17 -11.57
N VAL A 3 14.71 0.45 -12.08
CA VAL A 3 14.07 1.75 -11.90
C VAL A 3 13.40 1.73 -10.52
N GLY A 4 13.78 2.63 -9.63
CA GLY A 4 13.09 2.80 -8.35
C GLY A 4 11.62 3.13 -8.59
N VAL A 5 10.71 2.20 -8.25
CA VAL A 5 9.28 2.43 -8.41
C VAL A 5 8.77 3.21 -7.21
N TYR A 6 8.22 4.41 -7.46
CA TYR A 6 7.51 5.20 -6.46
C TYR A 6 6.15 4.58 -6.15
N THR A 7 6.17 3.52 -5.35
CA THR A 7 4.97 2.88 -4.81
C THR A 7 4.37 3.73 -3.68
N LEU A 8 3.10 3.48 -3.34
CA LEU A 8 2.40 4.23 -2.30
C LEU A 8 3.15 4.26 -0.95
N PRO A 9 3.75 3.15 -0.47
CA PRO A 9 4.56 3.19 0.75
C PRO A 9 5.76 4.12 0.67
N VAL A 10 6.46 4.14 -0.46
CA VAL A 10 7.61 5.04 -0.69
C VAL A 10 7.16 6.49 -0.68
N ILE A 11 6.08 6.81 -1.40
CA ILE A 11 5.52 8.16 -1.46
C ILE A 11 5.11 8.64 -0.06
N HIS A 12 4.47 7.78 0.73
CA HIS A 12 4.06 8.11 2.09
C HIS A 12 5.25 8.33 3.04
N THR A 13 6.28 7.49 2.96
CA THR A 13 7.49 7.68 3.78
C THR A 13 8.26 8.95 3.38
N LEU A 14 8.33 9.29 2.09
CA LEU A 14 8.90 10.56 1.63
C LEU A 14 8.09 11.76 2.13
N ALA A 15 6.76 11.70 2.03
CA ALA A 15 5.88 12.76 2.52
C ALA A 15 5.96 12.97 4.04
N ALA A 16 6.38 11.95 4.79
CA ALA A 16 6.66 12.04 6.22
C ALA A 16 8.03 12.69 6.56
N GLY A 17 8.82 13.10 5.55
CA GLY A 17 10.05 13.88 5.73
C GLY A 17 11.33 13.05 5.86
N SER A 18 11.41 11.87 5.23
CA SER A 18 12.65 11.10 5.23
C SER A 18 13.66 11.63 4.21
N ASP A 19 14.54 12.52 4.64
CA ASP A 19 15.63 13.08 3.80
C ASP A 19 16.59 11.98 3.31
N GLU A 20 16.93 11.02 4.17
CA GLU A 20 17.76 9.86 3.82
C GLU A 20 17.14 9.05 2.67
N LEU A 21 15.82 8.81 2.71
CA LEU A 21 15.13 8.10 1.62
C LEU A 21 15.15 8.92 0.33
N ALA A 22 15.00 10.24 0.40
CA ALA A 22 15.06 11.12 -0.77
C ALA A 22 16.44 11.08 -1.43
N GLU A 23 17.52 11.11 -0.65
CA GLU A 23 18.90 11.00 -1.14
C GLU A 23 19.17 9.65 -1.82
N LEU A 24 18.74 8.55 -1.18
CA LEU A 24 18.92 7.19 -1.73
C LEU A 24 18.21 7.00 -3.07
N LEU A 25 17.04 7.59 -3.24
CA LEU A 25 16.25 7.52 -4.48
C LEU A 25 16.67 8.54 -5.55
N GLY A 26 17.46 9.55 -5.19
CA GLY A 26 17.93 10.60 -6.10
C GLY A 26 19.11 10.22 -6.99
N GLY A 27 19.70 9.02 -6.79
CA GLY A 27 20.85 8.54 -7.55
C GLY A 27 20.63 7.16 -8.17
N PRO A 28 21.69 6.57 -8.79
CA PRO A 28 21.65 5.19 -9.23
C PRO A 28 21.31 4.27 -8.07
N ILE A 29 20.35 3.38 -8.28
CA ILE A 29 19.96 2.35 -7.32
C ILE A 29 20.85 1.13 -7.54
N ASP A 30 21.70 0.86 -6.55
CA ASP A 30 22.43 -0.40 -6.39
C ASP A 30 21.78 -1.25 -5.26
N GLY A 31 22.27 -2.47 -5.07
CA GLY A 31 21.69 -3.41 -4.12
C GLY A 31 21.70 -2.92 -2.67
N ASP A 32 22.77 -2.24 -2.25
CA ASP A 32 22.92 -1.74 -0.88
C ASP A 32 21.98 -0.56 -0.62
N ARG A 33 21.87 0.36 -1.58
CA ARG A 33 20.91 1.48 -1.53
C ARG A 33 19.46 0.99 -1.52
N SER A 34 19.13 -0.01 -2.35
CA SER A 34 17.81 -0.65 -2.35
C SER A 34 17.48 -1.27 -1.00
N ALA A 35 18.41 -2.02 -0.42
CA ALA A 35 18.22 -2.65 0.88
C ALA A 35 17.97 -1.61 1.97
N ARG A 36 18.74 -0.52 1.99
CA ARG A 36 18.57 0.58 2.94
C ARG A 36 17.26 1.33 2.74
N ALA A 37 16.89 1.65 1.50
CA ALA A 37 15.61 2.29 1.20
C ALA A 37 14.41 1.43 1.65
N LEU A 38 14.48 0.11 1.43
CA LEU A 38 13.46 -0.83 1.91
C LEU A 38 13.37 -0.88 3.43
N GLU A 39 14.51 -0.84 4.13
CA GLU A 39 14.54 -0.76 5.59
C GLU A 39 13.86 0.52 6.10
N ILE A 40 14.17 1.68 5.50
CA ILE A 40 13.55 2.95 5.87
C ILE A 40 12.03 2.92 5.63
N VAL A 41 11.58 2.38 4.49
CA VAL A 41 10.14 2.28 4.19
C VAL A 41 9.41 1.34 5.13
N ARG A 42 10.03 0.21 5.51
CA ARG A 42 9.44 -0.77 6.45
C ARG A 42 9.35 -0.25 7.87
N ASN A 43 10.34 0.53 8.31
CA ASN A 43 10.37 1.11 9.65
C ASN A 43 9.69 2.48 9.74
N GLY A 44 9.39 3.10 8.59
CA GLY A 44 8.66 4.36 8.48
C GLY A 44 7.14 4.18 8.42
N PRO A 45 6.39 5.30 8.33
CA PRO A 45 4.93 5.28 8.30
C PRO A 45 4.36 4.81 6.95
N GLY A 46 5.18 4.60 5.92
CA GLY A 46 4.71 4.34 4.56
C GLY A 46 3.81 3.11 4.44
N ILE A 47 4.15 2.03 5.14
CA ILE A 47 3.35 0.80 5.13
C ILE A 47 2.00 1.01 5.82
N SER A 48 2.00 1.54 7.04
CA SER A 48 0.76 1.77 7.79
C SER A 48 -0.16 2.77 7.10
N SER A 49 0.37 3.88 6.57
CA SER A 49 -0.42 4.86 5.79
C SER A 49 -0.98 4.27 4.49
N SER A 50 -0.26 3.34 3.85
CA SER A 50 -0.77 2.66 2.65
C SER A 50 -1.91 1.70 2.98
N VAL A 51 -1.82 1.00 4.11
CA VAL A 51 -2.89 0.13 4.62
C VAL A 51 -4.14 0.94 4.95
N GLU A 52 -4.00 2.06 5.68
CA GLU A 52 -5.12 2.97 5.99
C GLU A 52 -5.81 3.49 4.71
N ARG A 53 -5.01 3.78 3.68
CA ARG A 53 -5.56 4.16 2.36
C ARG A 53 -6.36 3.02 1.73
N ALA A 54 -5.85 1.79 1.81
CA ALA A 54 -6.53 0.62 1.28
C ALA A 54 -7.86 0.36 2.02
N GLU A 55 -7.88 0.51 3.35
CA GLU A 55 -9.10 0.43 4.16
C GLU A 55 -10.16 1.45 3.71
N THR A 56 -9.74 2.68 3.40
CA THR A 56 -10.64 3.72 2.87
C THR A 56 -11.27 3.30 1.53
N PHE A 57 -10.49 2.72 0.63
CA PHE A 57 -11.01 2.21 -0.65
C PHE A 57 -11.93 0.99 -0.48
N VAL A 58 -11.63 0.10 0.46
CA VAL A 58 -12.51 -1.03 0.82
C VAL A 58 -13.86 -0.50 1.29
N ALA A 59 -13.88 0.46 2.21
CA ALA A 59 -15.13 1.06 2.71
C ALA A 59 -15.93 1.75 1.59
N ALA A 60 -15.24 2.45 0.67
CA ALA A 60 -15.88 3.07 -0.48
C ALA A 60 -16.48 2.03 -1.45
N ALA A 61 -15.79 0.92 -1.69
CA ALA A 61 -16.27 -0.16 -2.54
C ALA A 61 -17.53 -0.83 -1.97
N VAL A 62 -17.53 -1.14 -0.66
CA VAL A 62 -18.72 -1.66 0.04
C VAL A 62 -19.90 -0.69 -0.08
N THR A 63 -19.64 0.61 0.16
CA THR A 63 -20.65 1.66 0.03
C THR A 63 -21.21 1.78 -1.38
N ALA A 64 -20.38 1.59 -2.42
CA ALA A 64 -20.84 1.59 -3.80
C ALA A 64 -21.71 0.38 -4.12
N CYS A 65 -21.31 -0.81 -3.66
CA CYS A 65 -22.05 -2.06 -3.87
C CYS A 65 -23.40 -2.07 -3.17
N SER A 66 -23.53 -1.36 -2.03
CA SER A 66 -24.79 -1.29 -1.28
C SER A 66 -25.95 -0.64 -2.05
N ARG A 67 -25.64 0.08 -3.13
CA ARG A 67 -26.60 0.71 -4.04
C ARG A 67 -27.16 -0.25 -5.10
N LEU A 68 -26.58 -1.45 -5.24
CA LEU A 68 -27.07 -2.48 -6.15
C LEU A 68 -28.28 -3.22 -5.57
N ALA A 69 -29.08 -3.82 -6.45
CA ALA A 69 -30.19 -4.67 -6.04
C ALA A 69 -29.67 -5.82 -5.13
N PRO A 70 -30.42 -6.16 -4.06
CA PRO A 70 -30.02 -7.25 -3.16
C PRO A 70 -29.99 -8.59 -3.91
N GLY A 71 -28.94 -9.38 -3.68
CA GLY A 71 -28.77 -10.68 -4.28
C GLY A 71 -27.34 -11.22 -4.12
N PRO A 72 -27.08 -12.48 -4.51
CA PRO A 72 -25.79 -13.14 -4.29
C PRO A 72 -24.61 -12.38 -4.89
N ALA A 73 -24.79 -11.76 -6.05
CA ALA A 73 -23.75 -10.97 -6.71
C ALA A 73 -23.35 -9.73 -5.89
N ARG A 74 -24.32 -9.01 -5.32
CA ARG A 74 -24.05 -7.87 -4.43
C ARG A 74 -23.27 -8.32 -3.19
N THR A 75 -23.72 -9.40 -2.54
CA THR A 75 -23.03 -9.94 -1.36
C THR A 75 -21.58 -10.32 -1.66
N ALA A 76 -21.33 -10.96 -2.80
CA ALA A 76 -19.96 -11.31 -3.21
C ALA A 76 -19.10 -10.06 -3.46
N LEU A 77 -19.65 -9.04 -4.13
CA LEU A 77 -18.94 -7.78 -4.40
C LEU A 77 -18.66 -6.97 -3.13
N GLU A 78 -19.55 -6.99 -2.14
CA GLU A 78 -19.34 -6.36 -0.83
C GLU A 78 -18.23 -7.07 -0.03
N ALA A 79 -18.12 -8.40 -0.12
CA ALA A 79 -17.14 -9.18 0.64
C ALA A 79 -15.73 -9.16 0.03
N ALA A 80 -15.61 -9.10 -1.30
CA ALA A 80 -14.34 -9.27 -2.00
C ALA A 80 -13.25 -8.24 -1.60
N PRO A 81 -13.53 -6.93 -1.45
CA PRO A 81 -12.50 -5.95 -1.08
C PRO A 81 -11.88 -6.22 0.30
N ALA A 82 -12.68 -6.61 1.28
CA ALA A 82 -12.19 -6.95 2.62
C ALA A 82 -11.33 -8.22 2.59
N ALA A 83 -11.72 -9.22 1.80
CA ALA A 83 -10.93 -10.43 1.61
C ALA A 83 -9.57 -10.15 0.97
N LEU A 84 -9.52 -9.25 -0.03
CA LEU A 84 -8.26 -8.83 -0.67
C LEU A 84 -7.34 -8.07 0.30
N LEU A 85 -7.88 -7.19 1.14
CA LEU A 85 -7.07 -6.49 2.13
C LEU A 85 -6.50 -7.44 3.19
N ALA A 86 -7.27 -8.45 3.60
CA ALA A 86 -6.82 -9.44 4.57
C ALA A 86 -5.58 -10.23 4.13
N THR A 87 -5.38 -10.45 2.81
CA THR A 87 -4.18 -11.14 2.31
C THR A 87 -2.89 -10.33 2.48
N VAL A 88 -3.00 -9.01 2.65
CA VAL A 88 -1.86 -8.11 2.88
C VAL A 88 -1.55 -8.00 4.37
N LEU A 89 -2.58 -8.03 5.22
CA LEU A 89 -2.44 -7.92 6.69
C LEU A 89 -2.03 -9.23 7.36
N SER A 90 -2.42 -10.35 6.76
CA SER A 90 -2.03 -11.70 7.17
C SER A 90 -1.26 -12.34 6.03
N PRO A 91 0.01 -11.94 5.80
CA PRO A 91 0.84 -12.62 4.82
C PRO A 91 0.94 -14.08 5.27
N THR A 92 0.40 -14.99 4.48
CA THR A 92 0.67 -16.41 4.67
C THR A 92 2.18 -16.55 4.55
N GLY A 93 2.83 -17.02 5.63
CA GLY A 93 4.29 -17.02 5.79
C GLY A 93 5.05 -17.77 4.71
#